data_AF-A0A1Y2E4S4-F1
#
_entry.id   AF-A0A1Y2E4S4-F1
#
_cell.length_a   1.000
_cell.length_b   1.000
_cell.length_c   1.000
_cell.angle_alpha   90.00
_cell.angle_beta   90.00
_cell.angle_gamma   90.00
#
_symmetry.space_group_name_H-M   'P 1'
#
loop_
_entity.id
_entity.type
_entity.pdbx_description
1 polymer ?
#
loop_
_entity_poly.entity_id
_entity_poly.type
_entity_poly.pdbx_seq_one_letter_code
_entity_poly.pdbx_strand_id
1 'polypeptide(L)'
;MDTGPADENQSLPVDDLRQLLKSRALFKERSHQTSNDVHVPTLQSHPAEPAVVLLGDSLIEQMKVTGNSPDFQPWPSKTMLSESALDHLKQTKLPELSRLDSVFNAGVGGDRYQNMLYRLVGESNEQRKVTGLLDILVHRNIKLWVVHGGTNNLHRKRGLRAADVDCLHVLLQALLRTSDQSTRVILTGLFFRKDISDHLINEANATLESLSIAINNNLGIQRVIFLPATTAVQKGHLVDHVHLSEEGYRLWAETLFPTMAEVLIGLDIIVPTVTLGVIATIAVVLLFCSRKLKGAHWGADDYLAAITLIVYYGLIIITIMAVRYSGLGKDISIVKTEHNDKLGHLMKILFAFCISYGFASALIKLAVLVFYWRLFPTWMVRTETYVLGSMCVGWFIAFETVSVFQCKPVALAWDFTLEGTCINKALFFLRNSIPNFVMDLAIVILPIRELLLLRILRWKKAGFAGLFLLGGS
;
A
#
# COMPACT_ATOMS: atom_id res chain seq x y z
N MET A 1 -5.91 1.48 -32.63
CA MET A 1 -4.90 2.20 -31.83
C MET A 1 -5.19 3.68 -32.01
N ASP A 2 -6.08 4.20 -31.17
CA ASP A 2 -6.34 5.64 -31.09
C ASP A 2 -5.79 6.02 -29.72
N THR A 3 -4.62 6.66 -29.71
CA THR A 3 -4.08 7.26 -28.49
C THR A 3 -5.00 8.41 -28.14
N GLY A 4 -5.87 8.19 -27.14
CA GLY A 4 -6.69 9.26 -26.57
C GLY A 4 -5.85 10.49 -26.25
N PRO A 5 -6.46 11.69 -26.25
CA PRO A 5 -5.70 12.94 -26.16
C PRO A 5 -4.79 12.90 -24.94
N ALA A 6 -3.52 13.24 -25.15
CA ALA A 6 -2.58 13.49 -24.07
C ALA A 6 -3.24 14.49 -23.11
N ASP A 7 -3.35 14.09 -21.85
CA ASP A 7 -4.25 14.70 -20.86
C ASP A 7 -3.69 16.06 -20.39
N GLU A 8 -4.10 17.16 -21.06
CA GLU A 8 -3.67 18.53 -20.79
C GLU A 8 -3.85 18.95 -19.32
N ASN A 9 -4.82 18.35 -18.61
CA ASN A 9 -5.09 18.67 -17.22
C ASN A 9 -4.03 18.10 -16.24
N GLN A 10 -3.25 17.09 -16.66
CA GLN A 10 -2.22 16.45 -15.83
C GLN A 10 -0.90 17.23 -15.71
N SER A 11 -0.69 18.27 -16.51
CA SER A 11 0.46 19.17 -16.37
C SER A 11 0.10 20.48 -15.66
N LEU A 12 -1.18 20.74 -15.39
CA LEU A 12 -1.64 21.99 -14.77
C LEU A 12 -1.02 22.21 -13.37
N PRO A 13 -0.49 23.42 -13.08
CA PRO A 13 -0.19 23.87 -11.72
C PRO A 13 -1.33 23.64 -10.72
N VAL A 14 -1.01 23.55 -9.43
CA VAL A 14 -2.00 23.27 -8.36
C VAL A 14 -3.09 24.36 -8.28
N ASP A 15 -2.74 25.62 -8.53
CA ASP A 15 -3.71 26.72 -8.52
C ASP A 15 -4.67 26.65 -9.71
N ASP A 16 -4.17 26.24 -10.88
CA ASP A 16 -4.98 26.02 -12.08
C ASP A 16 -5.91 24.81 -11.90
N LEU A 17 -5.45 23.76 -11.19
CA LEU A 17 -6.31 22.65 -10.78
C LEU A 17 -7.43 23.11 -9.84
N ARG A 18 -7.15 23.99 -8.88
CA ARG A 18 -8.19 24.55 -8.00
C ARG A 18 -9.22 25.37 -8.78
N GLN A 19 -8.80 26.17 -9.76
CA GLN A 19 -9.74 26.85 -10.65
C GLN A 19 -10.56 25.86 -11.50
N LEU A 20 -9.93 24.81 -12.01
CA LEU A 20 -10.61 23.77 -12.77
C LEU A 20 -11.65 23.06 -11.90
N LEU A 21 -11.33 22.72 -10.65
CA LEU A 21 -12.27 22.14 -9.69
C LEU A 21 -13.46 23.05 -9.44
N LYS A 22 -13.22 24.35 -9.21
CA LYS A 22 -14.28 25.34 -9.00
C LYS A 22 -15.17 25.51 -10.23
N SER A 23 -14.62 25.48 -11.44
CA SER A 23 -15.42 25.64 -12.67
C SER A 23 -16.35 24.45 -12.95
N ARG A 24 -16.03 23.27 -12.40
CA ARG A 24 -16.85 22.04 -12.52
C ARG A 24 -17.71 21.75 -11.29
N ALA A 25 -17.46 22.45 -10.19
CA ALA A 25 -18.21 22.32 -8.95
C ALA A 25 -19.63 22.89 -9.09
N LEU A 26 -20.62 22.18 -8.54
CA LEU A 26 -22.00 22.64 -8.51
C LEU A 26 -22.54 22.62 -7.08
N PHE A 27 -23.03 23.78 -6.64
CA PHE A 27 -23.68 23.93 -5.34
C PHE A 27 -24.93 23.04 -5.25
N LYS A 28 -25.10 22.43 -4.07
CA LYS A 28 -26.33 21.77 -3.67
C LYS A 28 -26.47 21.92 -2.16
N GLU A 29 -27.64 22.37 -1.72
CA GLU A 29 -27.92 22.71 -0.31
C GLU A 29 -27.53 21.58 0.65
N ARG A 30 -28.00 20.36 0.39
CA ARG A 30 -27.68 19.19 1.22
C ARG A 30 -26.18 18.90 1.28
N SER A 31 -25.46 19.06 0.16
CA SER A 31 -24.00 18.86 0.10
C SER A 31 -23.26 19.92 0.90
N HIS A 32 -23.73 21.16 0.85
CA HIS A 32 -23.19 22.25 1.66
C HIS A 32 -23.41 22.00 3.15
N GLN A 33 -24.66 21.79 3.57
CA GLN A 33 -25.04 21.54 4.97
C GLN A 33 -24.29 20.33 5.55
N THR A 34 -24.29 19.19 4.85
CA THR A 34 -23.59 17.99 5.36
C THR A 34 -22.08 18.21 5.46
N SER A 35 -21.48 18.93 4.51
CA SER A 35 -20.05 19.25 4.57
C SER A 35 -19.72 20.18 5.75
N ASN A 36 -20.53 21.23 5.93
CA ASN A 36 -20.31 22.26 6.95
C ASN A 36 -20.64 21.80 8.36
N ASP A 37 -21.73 21.07 8.53
CA ASP A 37 -22.31 20.76 9.84
C ASP A 37 -21.86 19.38 10.35
N VAL A 38 -21.46 18.48 9.45
CA VAL A 38 -21.07 17.11 9.80
C VAL A 38 -19.61 16.84 9.46
N HIS A 39 -19.22 16.90 8.19
CA HIS A 39 -17.90 16.41 7.77
C HIS A 39 -16.73 17.24 8.31
N VAL A 40 -16.77 18.58 8.14
CA VAL A 40 -15.71 19.47 8.59
C VAL A 40 -15.57 19.42 10.13
N PRO A 41 -16.64 19.56 10.93
CA PRO A 41 -16.55 19.43 12.39
C PRO A 41 -16.04 18.05 12.84
N THR A 42 -16.48 16.98 12.18
CA THR A 42 -16.02 15.61 12.49
C THR A 42 -14.51 15.48 12.28
N LEU A 43 -13.98 15.96 11.15
CA LEU A 43 -12.54 15.93 10.90
C LEU A 43 -11.74 16.81 11.87
N GLN A 44 -12.28 17.96 12.27
CA GLN A 44 -11.58 18.90 13.16
C GLN A 44 -11.60 18.49 14.62
N SER A 45 -12.68 17.85 15.08
CA SER A 45 -12.86 17.48 16.49
C SER A 45 -12.31 16.10 16.84
N HIS A 46 -12.17 15.20 15.86
CA HIS A 46 -11.74 13.84 16.14
C HIS A 46 -10.22 13.74 16.34
N PRO A 47 -9.73 13.04 17.39
CA PRO A 47 -8.31 12.99 17.71
C PRO A 47 -7.50 12.10 16.74
N ALA A 48 -8.15 11.14 16.08
CA ALA A 48 -7.52 10.25 15.12
C ALA A 48 -7.62 10.84 13.70
N GLU A 49 -6.53 10.73 12.93
CA GLU A 49 -6.54 11.07 11.52
C GLU A 49 -7.05 9.88 10.68
N PRO A 50 -7.90 10.13 9.68
CA PRO A 50 -8.35 9.05 8.81
C PRO A 50 -7.19 8.58 7.93
N ALA A 51 -6.95 7.27 7.90
CA ALA A 51 -6.05 6.64 6.92
C ALA A 51 -6.81 6.31 5.63
N VAL A 52 -8.14 6.18 5.73
CA VAL A 52 -9.02 5.84 4.61
C VAL A 52 -10.19 6.81 4.56
N VAL A 53 -10.50 7.29 3.35
CA VAL A 53 -11.67 8.16 3.12
C VAL A 53 -12.61 7.52 2.10
N LEU A 54 -13.86 7.32 2.51
CA LEU A 54 -14.95 6.89 1.63
C LEU A 54 -15.65 8.15 1.11
N LEU A 55 -15.42 8.51 -0.14
CA LEU A 55 -16.06 9.65 -0.80
C LEU A 55 -17.18 9.16 -1.72
N GLY A 56 -18.39 9.68 -1.53
CA GLY A 56 -19.45 9.27 -2.43
C GLY A 56 -20.82 9.89 -2.23
N ASP A 57 -21.81 9.25 -2.85
CA ASP A 57 -23.21 9.64 -2.80
C ASP A 57 -23.96 8.96 -1.63
N SER A 58 -25.27 8.74 -1.79
CA SER A 58 -26.10 8.11 -0.77
C SER A 58 -25.65 6.69 -0.42
N LEU A 59 -25.03 5.95 -1.34
CA LEU A 59 -24.58 4.59 -1.05
C LEU A 59 -23.42 4.56 -0.06
N ILE A 60 -22.54 5.57 -0.07
CA ILE A 60 -21.52 5.72 0.96
C ILE A 60 -22.15 6.27 2.24
N GLU A 61 -22.99 7.30 2.17
CA GLU A 61 -23.66 7.90 3.34
C GLU A 61 -24.38 6.84 4.19
N GLN A 62 -25.13 5.95 3.53
CA GLN A 62 -25.92 4.91 4.19
C GLN A 62 -25.10 3.77 4.79
N MET A 63 -23.78 3.67 4.54
CA MET A 63 -22.94 2.75 5.32
C MET A 63 -22.95 3.10 6.81
N LYS A 64 -23.13 4.37 7.17
CA LYS A 64 -23.25 4.79 8.58
C LYS A 64 -24.56 4.31 9.21
N VAL A 65 -25.65 4.37 8.45
CA VAL A 65 -27.00 4.11 8.96
C VAL A 65 -27.39 2.65 8.73
N THR A 66 -27.59 2.25 7.47
CA THR A 66 -27.97 0.89 7.07
C THR A 66 -26.86 -0.12 7.32
N GLY A 67 -25.61 0.28 7.06
CA GLY A 67 -24.44 -0.55 7.35
C GLY A 67 -23.97 -0.48 8.81
N ASN A 68 -24.57 0.38 9.65
CA ASN A 68 -24.16 0.58 11.04
C ASN A 68 -22.64 0.77 11.23
N SER A 69 -21.99 1.47 10.30
CA SER A 69 -20.54 1.67 10.28
C SER A 69 -20.19 3.16 10.45
N PRO A 70 -20.28 3.70 11.67
CA PRO A 70 -20.00 5.10 11.96
C PRO A 70 -18.52 5.47 11.73
N ASP A 71 -18.27 6.77 11.62
CA ASP A 71 -16.93 7.33 11.40
C ASP A 71 -15.96 6.95 12.52
N PHE A 72 -14.72 6.59 12.14
CA PHE A 72 -13.63 6.24 13.06
C PHE A 72 -13.93 5.09 14.03
N GLN A 73 -14.92 4.26 13.70
CA GLN A 73 -15.11 2.95 14.32
C GLN A 73 -14.58 1.86 13.38
N PRO A 74 -14.25 0.67 13.92
CA PRO A 74 -13.73 -0.43 13.11
C PRO A 74 -14.64 -0.72 11.90
N TRP A 75 -14.10 -0.52 10.69
CA TRP A 75 -14.79 -0.70 9.42
C TRP A 75 -14.34 -2.00 8.71
N PRO A 76 -15.24 -2.77 8.09
CA PRO A 76 -16.69 -2.61 8.14
C PRO A 76 -17.21 -2.91 9.54
N SER A 77 -18.43 -2.49 9.85
CA SER A 77 -19.08 -2.82 11.13
C SER A 77 -19.32 -4.34 11.28
N LYS A 78 -19.63 -4.79 12.50
CA LYS A 78 -20.06 -6.17 12.75
C LYS A 78 -21.36 -6.54 12.04
N THR A 79 -22.19 -5.55 11.73
CA THR A 79 -23.44 -5.72 10.98
C THR A 79 -23.15 -5.98 9.50
N MET A 80 -22.26 -5.18 8.90
CA MET A 80 -21.84 -5.36 7.49
C MET A 80 -21.01 -6.61 7.29
N LEU A 81 -20.24 -7.02 8.29
CA LEU A 81 -19.42 -8.23 8.21
C LEU A 81 -19.34 -8.82 9.60
N SER A 82 -20.00 -9.95 9.84
CA SER A 82 -19.98 -10.61 11.15
C SER A 82 -18.57 -11.11 11.49
N GLU A 83 -18.31 -11.41 12.78
CA GLU A 83 -17.02 -12.01 13.17
C GLU A 83 -16.78 -13.35 12.48
N SER A 84 -17.81 -14.17 12.30
CA SER A 84 -17.69 -15.44 11.57
C SER A 84 -17.35 -15.24 10.09
N ALA A 85 -17.92 -14.21 9.44
CA ALA A 85 -17.61 -13.88 8.06
C ALA A 85 -16.20 -13.29 7.94
N LEU A 86 -15.79 -12.46 8.91
CA LEU A 86 -14.42 -11.95 8.99
C LEU A 86 -13.41 -13.08 9.19
N ASP A 87 -13.69 -14.04 10.07
CA ASP A 87 -12.82 -15.19 10.29
C ASP A 87 -12.78 -16.11 9.07
N HIS A 88 -13.90 -16.26 8.35
CA HIS A 88 -13.90 -16.92 7.06
C HIS A 88 -13.00 -16.18 6.07
N LEU A 89 -13.11 -14.85 5.96
CA LEU A 89 -12.23 -14.04 5.12
C LEU A 89 -10.77 -14.12 5.53
N LYS A 90 -10.45 -14.24 6.83
CA LYS A 90 -9.08 -14.47 7.29
C LYS A 90 -8.52 -15.79 6.79
N GLN A 91 -9.31 -16.85 6.93
CA GLN A 91 -8.93 -18.19 6.51
C GLN A 91 -8.87 -18.32 4.99
N THR A 92 -9.75 -17.63 4.26
CA THR A 92 -9.82 -17.77 2.81
C THR A 92 -8.94 -16.76 2.08
N LYS A 93 -8.95 -15.47 2.47
CA LYS A 93 -8.38 -14.34 1.69
C LYS A 93 -7.13 -13.72 2.30
N LEU A 94 -7.12 -13.40 3.59
CA LEU A 94 -6.11 -12.52 4.18
C LEU A 94 -5.86 -12.89 5.65
N PRO A 95 -4.80 -13.66 5.99
CA PRO A 95 -4.66 -14.25 7.32
C PRO A 95 -4.50 -13.22 8.46
N GLU A 96 -3.95 -12.04 8.18
CA GLU A 96 -3.81 -10.93 9.14
C GLU A 96 -4.93 -9.87 9.03
N LEU A 97 -6.04 -10.20 8.36
CA LEU A 97 -7.13 -9.25 8.14
C LEU A 97 -7.78 -8.82 9.47
N SER A 98 -7.65 -7.53 9.76
CA SER A 98 -8.34 -6.86 10.85
C SER A 98 -9.20 -5.73 10.31
N ARG A 99 -10.24 -5.36 11.06
CA ARG A 99 -11.09 -4.21 10.73
C ARG A 99 -10.24 -2.94 10.76
N LEU A 100 -10.64 -1.94 9.97
CA LEU A 100 -9.92 -0.68 9.80
C LEU A 100 -10.43 0.35 10.81
N ASP A 101 -9.57 0.82 11.71
CA ASP A 101 -9.98 1.72 12.80
C ASP A 101 -10.06 3.21 12.39
N SER A 102 -9.43 3.58 11.26
CA SER A 102 -9.31 5.00 10.82
C SER A 102 -10.01 5.28 9.48
N VAL A 103 -11.28 4.92 9.38
CA VAL A 103 -12.10 5.16 8.18
C VAL A 103 -13.05 6.33 8.38
N PHE A 104 -13.00 7.30 7.46
CA PHE A 104 -13.91 8.44 7.44
C PHE A 104 -14.87 8.37 6.25
N ASN A 105 -16.16 8.52 6.51
CA ASN A 105 -17.24 8.48 5.55
C ASN A 105 -17.70 9.90 5.18
N ALA A 106 -17.29 10.33 3.97
CA ALA A 106 -17.64 11.60 3.35
C ALA A 106 -18.80 11.47 2.34
N GLY A 107 -19.73 10.54 2.58
CA GLY A 107 -20.91 10.30 1.74
C GLY A 107 -22.01 11.35 1.92
N VAL A 108 -22.65 11.77 0.82
CA VAL A 108 -23.82 12.66 0.88
C VAL A 108 -24.92 12.22 -0.08
N GLY A 109 -26.13 12.12 0.46
CA GLY A 109 -27.30 11.71 -0.31
C GLY A 109 -27.60 12.57 -1.53
N GLY A 110 -27.72 11.89 -2.67
CA GLY A 110 -28.07 12.50 -3.95
C GLY A 110 -26.95 13.31 -4.62
N ASP A 111 -25.71 13.23 -4.14
CA ASP A 111 -24.58 13.89 -4.78
C ASP A 111 -24.36 13.36 -6.20
N ARG A 112 -24.10 14.29 -7.12
CA ARG A 112 -23.45 14.05 -8.40
C ARG A 112 -21.95 14.34 -8.27
N TYR A 113 -21.14 13.94 -9.25
CA TYR A 113 -19.72 14.27 -9.26
C TYR A 113 -19.43 15.77 -9.06
N GLN A 114 -20.25 16.65 -9.67
CA GLN A 114 -20.12 18.11 -9.51
C GLN A 114 -20.34 18.58 -8.08
N ASN A 115 -21.22 17.92 -7.32
CA ASN A 115 -21.48 18.25 -5.92
C ASN A 115 -20.36 17.74 -5.02
N MET A 116 -19.77 16.59 -5.35
CA MET A 116 -18.57 16.10 -4.65
C MET A 116 -17.40 17.07 -4.86
N LEU A 117 -17.19 17.55 -6.09
CA LEU A 117 -16.19 18.59 -6.39
C LEU A 117 -16.40 19.86 -5.57
N TYR A 118 -17.66 20.32 -5.45
CA TYR A 118 -18.00 21.45 -4.60
C TYR A 118 -17.55 21.26 -3.14
N ARG A 119 -17.80 20.08 -2.54
CA ARG A 119 -17.37 19.79 -1.16
C ARG A 119 -15.86 19.62 -1.03
N LEU A 120 -15.19 19.09 -2.05
CA LEU A 120 -13.74 18.93 -2.06
C LEU A 120 -13.03 20.29 -2.07
N VAL A 121 -13.48 21.22 -2.91
CA VAL A 121 -12.84 22.53 -3.08
C VAL A 121 -13.35 23.60 -2.11
N GLY A 122 -14.55 23.42 -1.55
CA GLY A 122 -15.18 24.38 -0.66
C GLY A 122 -15.71 25.64 -1.37
N GLU A 123 -16.19 26.58 -0.58
CA GLU A 123 -16.75 27.85 -1.06
C GLU A 123 -16.30 29.00 -0.16
N SER A 124 -15.95 30.12 -0.78
CA SER A 124 -15.40 31.30 -0.10
C SER A 124 -16.38 32.47 -0.07
N ASN A 125 -17.48 32.41 -0.83
CA ASN A 125 -18.56 33.40 -0.76
C ASN A 125 -19.12 33.48 0.67
N GLU A 126 -19.23 34.69 1.22
CA GLU A 126 -19.68 34.94 2.60
C GLU A 126 -20.99 34.25 2.97
N GLN A 127 -21.93 34.14 2.02
CA GLN A 127 -23.25 33.53 2.28
C GLN A 127 -23.22 31.99 2.30
N ARG A 128 -22.20 31.38 1.71
CA ARG A 128 -22.10 29.92 1.52
C ARG A 128 -20.72 29.40 1.90
N LYS A 129 -20.04 30.07 2.82
CA LYS A 129 -18.67 29.76 3.19
C LYS A 129 -18.61 28.36 3.79
N VAL A 130 -17.82 27.48 3.17
CA VAL A 130 -17.53 26.15 3.71
C VAL A 130 -16.10 25.78 3.34
N THR A 131 -15.36 25.28 4.33
CA THR A 131 -13.99 24.80 4.10
C THR A 131 -14.01 23.57 3.20
N GLY A 132 -13.14 23.54 2.19
CA GLY A 132 -13.00 22.38 1.31
C GLY A 132 -12.43 21.19 2.06
N LEU A 133 -12.95 20.00 1.80
CA LEU A 133 -12.43 18.78 2.41
C LEU A 133 -10.95 18.54 2.04
N LEU A 134 -10.53 18.94 0.84
CA LEU A 134 -9.12 18.83 0.44
C LEU A 134 -8.20 19.69 1.29
N ASP A 135 -8.63 20.89 1.71
CA ASP A 135 -7.80 21.77 2.53
C ASP A 135 -7.55 21.19 3.94
N ILE A 136 -8.45 20.32 4.43
CA ILE A 136 -8.30 19.64 5.71
C ILE A 136 -7.50 18.33 5.57
N LEU A 137 -7.77 17.58 4.49
CA LEU A 137 -7.25 16.23 4.30
C LEU A 137 -5.86 16.20 3.65
N VAL A 138 -5.45 17.24 2.90
CA VAL A 138 -4.13 17.35 2.26
C VAL A 138 -2.97 17.28 3.28
N HIS A 139 -3.23 17.69 4.52
CA HIS A 139 -2.24 17.67 5.60
C HIS A 139 -2.22 16.35 6.38
N ARG A 140 -3.03 15.37 5.97
CA ARG A 140 -3.16 14.07 6.63
C ARG A 140 -2.62 12.95 5.76
N ASN A 141 -2.12 11.90 6.39
CA ASN A 141 -1.54 10.74 5.70
C ASN A 141 -2.63 9.78 5.18
N ILE A 142 -3.43 10.24 4.21
CA ILE A 142 -4.48 9.42 3.60
C ILE A 142 -3.82 8.35 2.73
N LYS A 143 -3.92 7.08 3.13
CA LYS A 143 -3.37 5.94 2.37
C LYS A 143 -4.29 5.53 1.22
N LEU A 144 -5.61 5.62 1.42
CA LEU A 144 -6.60 5.08 0.49
C LEU A 144 -7.86 5.95 0.40
N TRP A 145 -8.24 6.29 -0.82
CA TRP A 145 -9.57 6.81 -1.14
C TRP A 145 -10.43 5.70 -1.73
N VAL A 146 -11.69 5.60 -1.29
CA VAL A 146 -12.71 4.80 -1.96
C VAL A 146 -13.74 5.78 -2.52
N VAL A 147 -13.89 5.79 -3.85
CA VAL A 147 -14.81 6.68 -4.56
C VAL A 147 -15.97 5.86 -5.11
N HIS A 148 -17.17 6.19 -4.65
CA HIS A 148 -18.42 5.63 -5.17
C HIS A 148 -19.40 6.76 -5.49
N GLY A 149 -19.72 6.95 -6.76
CA GLY A 149 -20.65 7.99 -7.20
C GLY A 149 -20.96 7.83 -8.67
N GLY A 150 -21.92 8.62 -9.15
CA GLY A 150 -22.37 8.58 -10.55
C GLY A 150 -23.80 8.06 -10.71
N THR A 151 -24.35 7.46 -9.67
CA THR A 151 -25.75 7.04 -9.60
C THR A 151 -26.71 8.18 -9.93
N ASN A 152 -26.46 9.38 -9.42
CA ASN A 152 -27.28 10.56 -9.69
C ASN A 152 -26.94 11.26 -11.03
N ASN A 153 -25.86 10.84 -11.70
CA ASN A 153 -25.46 11.32 -13.03
C ASN A 153 -26.05 10.45 -14.16
N LEU A 154 -26.43 9.20 -13.86
CA LEU A 154 -27.03 8.29 -14.83
C LEU A 154 -28.42 8.77 -15.32
N HIS A 155 -28.50 9.13 -16.59
CA HIS A 155 -29.74 9.49 -17.24
C HIS A 155 -30.49 8.23 -17.71
N ARG A 156 -31.78 8.10 -17.36
CA ARG A 156 -32.61 6.90 -17.63
C ARG A 156 -32.60 6.40 -19.08
N LYS A 157 -32.41 7.28 -20.06
CA LYS A 157 -32.38 6.94 -21.50
C LYS A 157 -31.01 7.03 -22.16
N ARG A 158 -30.05 7.74 -21.54
CA ARG A 158 -28.78 8.12 -22.18
C ARG A 158 -27.55 7.65 -21.41
N GLY A 159 -27.73 7.05 -20.22
CA GLY A 159 -26.63 6.62 -19.37
C GLY A 159 -25.81 7.79 -18.85
N LEU A 160 -24.50 7.58 -18.75
CA LEU A 160 -23.54 8.56 -18.25
C LEU A 160 -23.05 9.46 -19.39
N ARG A 161 -23.06 10.78 -19.20
CA ARG A 161 -22.67 11.73 -20.26
C ARG A 161 -21.17 12.05 -20.17
N ALA A 162 -20.56 12.44 -21.29
CA ALA A 162 -19.15 12.84 -21.35
C ALA A 162 -18.79 13.94 -20.31
N ALA A 163 -19.66 14.94 -20.12
CA ALA A 163 -19.44 15.98 -19.11
C ALA A 163 -19.44 15.44 -17.67
N ASP A 164 -20.16 14.35 -17.39
CA ASP A 164 -20.16 13.70 -16.08
C ASP A 164 -18.85 12.91 -15.88
N VAL A 165 -18.38 12.22 -16.93
CA VAL A 165 -17.08 11.52 -16.94
C VAL A 165 -15.91 12.50 -16.73
N ASP A 166 -15.97 13.66 -17.39
CA ASP A 166 -14.99 14.73 -17.24
C ASP A 166 -14.95 15.28 -15.80
N CYS A 167 -16.11 15.44 -15.15
CA CYS A 167 -16.15 15.82 -13.74
C CYS A 167 -15.53 14.76 -12.82
N LEU A 168 -15.79 13.47 -13.08
CA LEU A 168 -15.14 12.39 -12.33
C LEU A 168 -13.63 12.38 -12.57
N HIS A 169 -13.19 12.62 -13.80
CA HIS A 169 -11.78 12.68 -14.13
C HIS A 169 -11.07 13.77 -13.32
N VAL A 170 -11.61 14.99 -13.32
CA VAL A 170 -11.09 16.12 -12.54
C VAL A 170 -11.11 15.80 -11.03
N LEU A 171 -12.16 15.12 -10.54
CA LEU A 171 -12.24 14.67 -9.16
C LEU A 171 -11.10 13.72 -8.81
N LEU A 172 -10.86 12.69 -9.62
CA LEU A 172 -9.80 11.71 -9.38
C LEU A 172 -8.41 12.37 -9.45
N GLN A 173 -8.20 13.28 -10.41
CA GLN A 173 -6.96 14.06 -10.50
C GLN A 173 -6.71 14.90 -9.25
N ALA A 174 -7.76 15.53 -8.70
CA ALA A 174 -7.64 16.28 -7.44
C ALA A 174 -7.20 15.38 -6.29
N LEU A 175 -7.84 14.22 -6.10
CA LEU A 175 -7.45 13.28 -5.05
C LEU A 175 -5.99 12.81 -5.21
N LEU A 176 -5.58 12.45 -6.43
CA LEU A 176 -4.25 11.93 -6.71
C LEU A 176 -3.13 12.95 -6.53
N ARG A 177 -3.41 14.23 -6.81
CA ARG A 177 -2.44 15.33 -6.73
C ARG A 177 -2.35 15.97 -5.35
N THR A 178 -3.43 15.96 -4.60
CA THR A 178 -3.46 16.48 -3.22
C THR A 178 -3.05 15.44 -2.19
N SER A 179 -3.01 14.16 -2.56
CA SER A 179 -2.54 13.09 -1.67
C SER A 179 -1.12 12.65 -2.01
N ASP A 180 -0.44 11.99 -1.08
CA ASP A 180 0.89 11.42 -1.27
C ASP A 180 0.97 10.49 -2.49
N GLN A 181 2.16 10.34 -3.09
CA GLN A 181 2.40 9.46 -4.24
C GLN A 181 2.12 7.98 -3.95
N SER A 182 2.22 7.58 -2.68
CA SER A 182 1.85 6.24 -2.21
C SER A 182 0.33 6.03 -2.17
N THR A 183 -0.47 7.09 -2.09
CA THR A 183 -1.93 7.02 -2.01
C THR A 183 -2.52 6.29 -3.21
N ARG A 184 -3.53 5.46 -2.94
CA ARG A 184 -4.32 4.75 -3.95
C ARG A 184 -5.77 5.21 -3.91
N VAL A 185 -6.46 5.05 -5.04
CA VAL A 185 -7.89 5.32 -5.17
C VAL A 185 -8.57 4.05 -5.67
N ILE A 186 -9.56 3.54 -4.94
CA ILE A 186 -10.48 2.51 -5.44
C ILE A 186 -11.70 3.24 -6.00
N LEU A 187 -11.92 3.13 -7.31
CA LEU A 187 -13.15 3.58 -7.97
C LEU A 187 -14.10 2.39 -8.09
N THR A 188 -15.21 2.41 -7.37
CA THR A 188 -16.16 1.29 -7.40
C THR A 188 -17.17 1.44 -8.55
N GLY A 189 -17.57 0.31 -9.14
CA GLY A 189 -18.65 0.26 -10.12
C GLY A 189 -20.03 0.55 -9.51
N LEU A 190 -20.94 0.98 -10.37
CA LEU A 190 -22.33 1.26 -10.08
C LEU A 190 -23.14 -0.04 -10.02
N PHE A 191 -23.96 -0.19 -8.98
CA PHE A 191 -24.89 -1.30 -8.85
C PHE A 191 -26.08 -1.18 -9.80
N PHE A 192 -26.70 -2.31 -10.13
CA PHE A 192 -27.95 -2.33 -10.89
C PHE A 192 -29.07 -1.60 -10.15
N ARG A 193 -29.98 -1.00 -10.91
CA ARG A 193 -31.12 -0.22 -10.41
C ARG A 193 -32.43 -0.74 -10.95
N LYS A 194 -33.52 -0.49 -10.23
CA LYS A 194 -34.87 -0.86 -10.70
C LYS A 194 -35.42 0.10 -11.77
N ASP A 195 -34.92 1.34 -11.82
CA ASP A 195 -35.47 2.41 -12.67
C ASP A 195 -34.61 2.78 -13.90
N ILE A 196 -33.50 2.06 -14.13
CA ILE A 196 -32.58 2.24 -15.27
C ILE A 196 -32.29 0.87 -15.88
N SER A 197 -32.12 0.80 -17.20
CA SER A 197 -31.80 -0.46 -17.89
C SER A 197 -30.37 -0.93 -17.56
N ASP A 198 -30.21 -2.25 -17.44
CA ASP A 198 -28.93 -2.86 -17.05
C ASP A 198 -27.83 -2.59 -18.09
N HIS A 199 -28.19 -2.50 -19.37
CA HIS A 199 -27.27 -2.10 -20.45
C HIS A 199 -26.61 -0.73 -20.17
N LEU A 200 -27.39 0.29 -19.79
CA LEU A 200 -26.84 1.63 -19.54
C LEU A 200 -25.93 1.66 -18.31
N ILE A 201 -26.19 0.80 -17.33
CA ILE A 201 -25.34 0.66 -16.14
C ILE A 201 -24.03 -0.05 -16.48
N ASN A 202 -24.10 -1.10 -17.30
CA ASN A 202 -22.91 -1.81 -17.80
C ASN A 202 -22.03 -0.89 -18.66
N GLU A 203 -22.64 -0.11 -19.56
CA GLU A 203 -21.93 0.89 -20.38
C GLU A 203 -21.25 1.96 -19.52
N ALA A 204 -21.93 2.43 -18.47
CA ALA A 204 -21.34 3.37 -17.52
C ALA A 204 -20.16 2.72 -16.78
N ASN A 205 -20.30 1.49 -16.27
CA ASN A 205 -19.21 0.78 -15.60
C ASN A 205 -17.99 0.56 -16.52
N ALA A 206 -18.20 0.17 -17.78
CA ALA A 206 -17.13 0.06 -18.77
C ALA A 206 -16.42 1.41 -19.01
N THR A 207 -17.18 2.51 -18.99
CA THR A 207 -16.63 3.86 -19.11
C THR A 207 -15.78 4.23 -17.89
N LEU A 208 -16.23 3.91 -16.67
CA LEU A 208 -15.48 4.14 -15.43
C LEU A 208 -14.17 3.34 -15.40
N GLU A 209 -14.23 2.07 -15.81
CA GLU A 209 -13.05 1.21 -15.92
C GLU A 209 -12.05 1.78 -16.94
N SER A 210 -12.52 2.15 -18.13
CA SER A 210 -11.71 2.75 -19.18
C SER A 210 -11.03 4.05 -18.73
N LEU A 211 -11.75 4.90 -17.98
CA LEU A 211 -11.20 6.11 -17.38
C LEU A 211 -10.07 5.78 -16.40
N SER A 212 -10.27 4.78 -15.52
CA SER A 212 -9.23 4.37 -14.57
C SER A 212 -7.96 3.88 -15.26
N ILE A 213 -8.10 3.13 -16.36
CA ILE A 213 -6.99 2.62 -17.18
C ILE A 213 -6.27 3.80 -17.85
N ALA A 214 -7.02 4.74 -18.44
CA ALA A 214 -6.44 5.92 -19.09
C ALA A 214 -5.62 6.76 -18.10
N ILE A 215 -6.15 7.04 -16.91
CA ILE A 215 -5.43 7.78 -15.86
C ILE A 215 -4.14 7.04 -15.47
N ASN A 216 -4.19 5.74 -15.24
CA ASN A 216 -3.01 4.96 -14.85
C ASN A 216 -1.94 4.91 -15.96
N ASN A 217 -2.35 4.77 -17.22
CA ASN A 217 -1.44 4.78 -18.36
C ASN A 217 -0.70 6.12 -18.46
N ASN A 218 -1.42 7.22 -18.26
CA ASN A 218 -0.83 8.55 -18.27
C ASN A 218 0.14 8.78 -17.10
N LEU A 219 -0.17 8.23 -15.91
CA LEU A 219 0.72 8.29 -14.74
C LEU A 219 1.96 7.38 -14.87
N GLY A 220 1.93 6.39 -15.75
CA GLY A 220 2.95 5.33 -15.82
C GLY A 220 2.97 4.41 -14.60
N ILE A 221 1.97 4.52 -13.71
CA ILE A 221 1.83 3.72 -12.49
C ILE A 221 0.36 3.52 -12.16
N GLN A 222 0.00 2.31 -11.73
CA GLN A 222 -1.35 2.01 -11.27
C GLN A 222 -1.60 2.63 -9.89
N ARG A 223 -2.35 3.74 -9.87
CA ARG A 223 -2.84 4.44 -8.66
C ARG A 223 -4.35 4.38 -8.49
N VAL A 224 -5.11 4.28 -9.58
CA VAL A 224 -6.58 4.13 -9.57
C VAL A 224 -6.92 2.67 -9.85
N ILE A 225 -7.66 2.03 -8.95
CA ILE A 225 -8.07 0.63 -9.07
C ILE A 225 -9.57 0.63 -9.28
N PHE A 226 -10.03 0.17 -10.44
CA PHE A 226 -11.46 -0.04 -10.65
C PHE A 226 -11.89 -1.35 -9.98
N LEU A 227 -12.88 -1.26 -9.09
CA LEU A 227 -13.52 -2.41 -8.46
C LEU A 227 -14.93 -2.55 -9.05
N PRO A 228 -15.19 -3.53 -9.92
CA PRO A 228 -16.52 -3.75 -10.48
C PRO A 228 -17.59 -3.93 -9.39
N ALA A 229 -18.82 -3.52 -9.69
CA ALA A 229 -19.94 -3.82 -8.80
C ALA A 229 -20.08 -5.34 -8.67
N THR A 230 -20.12 -5.86 -7.44
CA THR A 230 -20.21 -7.29 -7.19
C THR A 230 -21.51 -7.87 -7.77
N THR A 231 -21.39 -8.98 -8.50
CA THR A 231 -22.55 -9.69 -9.08
C THR A 231 -23.43 -10.35 -8.03
N ALA A 232 -22.93 -10.50 -6.80
CA ALA A 232 -23.72 -10.98 -5.66
C ALA A 232 -24.86 -10.00 -5.31
N VAL A 233 -24.63 -8.69 -5.49
CA VAL A 233 -25.65 -7.67 -5.25
C VAL A 233 -26.60 -7.57 -6.44
N GLN A 234 -27.72 -8.27 -6.31
CA GLN A 234 -28.85 -8.21 -7.25
C GLN A 234 -29.93 -7.20 -6.86
N LYS A 235 -30.84 -6.88 -7.79
CA LYS A 235 -31.97 -5.93 -7.59
C LYS A 235 -32.89 -6.28 -6.41
N GLY A 236 -32.93 -7.55 -6.01
CA GLY A 236 -33.67 -8.02 -4.83
C GLY A 236 -33.13 -7.48 -3.51
N HIS A 237 -31.85 -7.09 -3.46
CA HIS A 237 -31.23 -6.52 -2.27
C HIS A 237 -31.42 -5.01 -2.16
N LEU A 238 -32.25 -4.39 -3.02
CA LEU A 238 -32.52 -2.95 -2.98
C LEU A 238 -33.81 -2.69 -2.19
N VAL A 239 -33.73 -1.82 -1.17
CA VAL A 239 -34.91 -1.38 -0.39
C VAL A 239 -35.80 -0.44 -1.21
N ASP A 240 -35.21 0.29 -2.15
CA ASP A 240 -35.93 1.12 -3.11
C ASP A 240 -35.38 0.89 -4.53
N HIS A 241 -35.35 1.92 -5.38
CA HIS A 241 -34.81 1.82 -6.73
C HIS A 241 -33.28 1.71 -6.80
N VAL A 242 -32.57 2.07 -5.73
CA VAL A 242 -31.13 2.34 -5.77
C VAL A 242 -30.38 2.01 -4.48
N HIS A 243 -30.99 2.14 -3.31
CA HIS A 243 -30.31 1.93 -2.04
C HIS A 243 -30.32 0.45 -1.64
N LEU A 244 -29.17 0.01 -1.13
CA LEU A 244 -28.98 -1.35 -0.66
C LEU A 244 -29.70 -1.56 0.68
N SER A 245 -30.24 -2.76 0.86
CA SER A 245 -30.58 -3.33 2.16
C SER A 245 -29.33 -3.63 2.98
N GLU A 246 -29.52 -3.95 4.26
CA GLU A 246 -28.45 -4.44 5.14
C GLU A 246 -27.69 -5.63 4.51
N GLU A 247 -28.44 -6.59 3.94
CA GLU A 247 -27.87 -7.74 3.22
C GLU A 247 -27.09 -7.30 1.96
N GLY A 248 -27.59 -6.31 1.23
CA GLY A 248 -26.86 -5.73 0.09
C GLY A 248 -25.53 -5.10 0.51
N TYR A 249 -25.48 -4.38 1.63
CA TYR A 249 -24.24 -3.84 2.20
C TYR A 249 -23.30 -4.94 2.69
N ARG A 250 -23.83 -6.03 3.24
CA ARG A 250 -23.05 -7.20 3.64
C ARG A 250 -22.31 -7.80 2.45
N LEU A 251 -23.03 -8.08 1.36
CA LEU A 251 -22.47 -8.61 0.12
C LEU A 251 -21.45 -7.66 -0.52
N TRP A 252 -21.68 -6.35 -0.45
CA TRP A 252 -20.70 -5.37 -0.93
C TRP A 252 -19.44 -5.35 -0.07
N ALA A 253 -19.57 -5.44 1.25
CA ALA A 253 -18.45 -5.47 2.18
C ALA A 253 -17.53 -6.68 1.93
N GLU A 254 -18.10 -7.87 1.64
CA GLU A 254 -17.33 -9.08 1.33
C GLU A 254 -16.42 -8.98 0.10
N THR A 255 -16.70 -8.02 -0.79
CA THR A 255 -15.84 -7.69 -1.93
C THR A 255 -14.96 -6.47 -1.66
N LEU A 256 -15.53 -5.39 -1.14
CA LEU A 256 -14.83 -4.12 -0.99
C LEU A 256 -13.76 -4.18 0.11
N PHE A 257 -14.07 -4.77 1.27
CA PHE A 257 -13.16 -4.79 2.39
C PHE A 257 -11.87 -5.57 2.13
N PRO A 258 -11.91 -6.79 1.57
CA PRO A 258 -10.69 -7.48 1.17
C PRO A 258 -9.85 -6.69 0.17
N THR A 259 -10.46 -6.05 -0.84
CA THR A 259 -9.73 -5.21 -1.80
C THR A 259 -9.06 -4.01 -1.11
N MET A 260 -9.75 -3.35 -0.18
CA MET A 260 -9.16 -2.26 0.60
C MET A 260 -7.97 -2.74 1.43
N ALA A 261 -8.12 -3.87 2.13
CA ALA A 261 -7.06 -4.45 2.95
C ALA A 261 -5.85 -4.88 2.11
N GLU A 262 -6.06 -5.53 0.96
CA GLU A 262 -4.98 -5.88 0.03
C GLU A 262 -4.16 -4.67 -0.41
N VAL A 263 -4.84 -3.57 -0.75
CA VAL A 263 -4.18 -2.32 -1.15
C VAL A 263 -3.37 -1.76 0.01
N LEU A 264 -3.93 -1.73 1.22
CA LEU A 264 -3.26 -1.21 2.40
C LEU A 264 -2.06 -2.06 2.80
N ILE A 265 -2.20 -3.39 2.85
CA ILE A 265 -1.10 -4.32 3.14
C ILE A 265 0.01 -4.16 2.10
N GLY A 266 -0.35 -4.06 0.81
CA GLY A 266 0.64 -3.81 -0.24
C GLY A 266 1.41 -2.50 -0.04
N LEU A 267 0.76 -1.44 0.42
CA LEU A 267 1.42 -0.17 0.76
C LEU A 267 2.32 -0.31 1.98
N ASP A 268 1.85 -1.00 3.03
CA ASP A 268 2.60 -1.21 4.27
C ASP A 268 3.85 -2.09 4.06
N ILE A 269 3.88 -2.92 3.01
CA ILE A 269 5.07 -3.68 2.58
C ILE A 269 5.99 -2.84 1.67
N ILE A 270 5.43 -2.23 0.62
CA ILE A 270 6.23 -1.57 -0.42
C ILE A 270 6.88 -0.27 0.09
N VAL A 271 6.15 0.55 0.84
CA VAL A 271 6.63 1.88 1.26
C VAL A 271 7.88 1.78 2.14
N PRO A 272 7.92 0.97 3.22
CA PRO A 272 9.13 0.84 4.04
C PRO A 272 10.30 0.24 3.24
N THR A 273 10.03 -0.77 2.41
CA THR A 273 11.04 -1.44 1.58
C THR A 273 11.77 -0.46 0.66
N VAL A 274 11.02 0.39 -0.05
CA VAL A 274 11.59 1.40 -0.94
C VAL A 274 12.30 2.51 -0.15
N THR A 275 11.70 2.99 0.95
CA THR A 275 12.30 4.03 1.80
C THR A 275 13.66 3.59 2.35
N LEU A 276 13.74 2.37 2.89
CA LEU A 276 15.01 1.79 3.36
C LEU A 276 16.02 1.63 2.21
N GLY A 277 15.56 1.30 1.01
CA GLY A 277 16.40 1.31 -0.20
C GLY A 277 17.00 2.67 -0.49
N VAL A 278 16.19 3.73 -0.49
CA VAL A 278 16.68 5.10 -0.70
C VAL A 278 17.69 5.51 0.37
N ILE A 279 17.40 5.20 1.64
CA ILE A 279 18.33 5.48 2.75
C ILE A 279 19.65 4.72 2.57
N ALA A 280 19.60 3.43 2.22
CA ALA A 280 20.78 2.62 1.96
C ALA A 280 21.61 3.19 0.79
N THR A 281 20.96 3.64 -0.28
CA THR A 281 21.62 4.28 -1.43
C THR A 281 22.33 5.55 -1.01
N ILE A 282 21.66 6.43 -0.27
CA ILE A 282 22.28 7.66 0.24
C ILE A 282 23.48 7.32 1.13
N ALA A 283 23.36 6.34 2.02
CA ALA A 283 24.45 5.92 2.90
C ALA A 283 25.66 5.40 2.12
N VAL A 284 25.46 4.56 1.11
CA VAL A 284 26.54 4.04 0.26
C VAL A 284 27.18 5.16 -0.56
N VAL A 285 26.39 6.07 -1.15
CA VAL A 285 26.94 7.24 -1.89
C VAL A 285 27.78 8.12 -0.96
N LEU A 286 27.28 8.43 0.24
CA LEU A 286 28.02 9.21 1.23
C LEU A 286 29.30 8.51 1.69
N LEU A 287 29.30 7.18 1.79
CA LEU A 287 30.49 6.38 2.11
C LEU A 287 31.59 6.62 1.06
N PHE A 288 31.29 6.45 -0.23
CA PHE A 288 32.24 6.69 -1.31
C PHE A 288 32.70 8.16 -1.40
N CYS A 289 31.78 9.11 -1.23
CA CYS A 289 32.12 10.54 -1.17
C CYS A 289 33.07 10.84 -0.01
N SER A 290 32.83 10.28 1.18
CA SER A 290 33.70 10.47 2.36
C SER A 290 35.11 9.94 2.12
N ARG A 291 35.24 8.77 1.47
CA ARG A 291 36.53 8.18 1.09
C ARG A 291 37.29 9.10 0.13
N LYS A 292 36.62 9.59 -0.91
CA LYS A 292 37.18 10.50 -1.91
C LYS A 292 37.67 11.82 -1.30
N LEU A 293 36.86 12.43 -0.43
CA LEU A 293 37.21 13.69 0.26
C LEU A 293 38.41 13.55 1.20
N LYS A 294 38.58 12.38 1.84
CA LYS A 294 39.71 12.09 2.72
C LYS A 294 40.96 11.61 1.97
N GLY A 295 40.91 11.51 0.64
CA GLY A 295 42.00 10.91 -0.15
C GLY A 295 42.28 9.46 0.21
N ALA A 296 41.31 8.75 0.80
CA ALA A 296 41.49 7.38 1.26
C ALA A 296 41.20 6.38 0.13
N HIS A 297 42.04 5.36 0.01
CA HIS A 297 41.82 4.24 -0.91
C HIS A 297 40.52 3.50 -0.57
N TRP A 298 39.82 3.03 -1.60
CA TRP A 298 38.65 2.17 -1.45
C TRP A 298 39.09 0.81 -0.92
N GLY A 299 38.39 0.32 0.10
CA GLY A 299 38.64 -0.99 0.69
C GLY A 299 37.62 -2.02 0.25
N ALA A 300 37.88 -3.28 0.60
CA ALA A 300 36.94 -4.38 0.36
C ALA A 300 35.57 -4.13 1.01
N ASP A 301 35.52 -3.39 2.13
CA ASP A 301 34.28 -2.96 2.78
C ASP A 301 33.40 -2.10 1.87
N ASP A 302 34.01 -1.14 1.14
CA ASP A 302 33.28 -0.24 0.26
C ASP A 302 32.67 -1.00 -0.94
N TYR A 303 33.42 -1.96 -1.52
CA TYR A 303 32.92 -2.83 -2.60
C TYR A 303 31.81 -3.77 -2.14
N LEU A 304 31.97 -4.41 -0.97
CA LEU A 304 30.94 -5.28 -0.41
C LEU A 304 29.64 -4.52 -0.13
N ALA A 305 29.73 -3.28 0.36
CA ALA A 305 28.56 -2.42 0.55
C ALA A 305 27.85 -2.09 -0.79
N ALA A 306 28.62 -1.80 -1.84
CA ALA A 306 28.06 -1.55 -3.17
C ALA A 306 27.38 -2.80 -3.77
N ILE A 307 28.02 -3.97 -3.65
CA ILE A 307 27.44 -5.23 -4.13
C ILE A 307 26.17 -5.57 -3.32
N THR A 308 26.19 -5.37 -2.01
CA THR A 308 25.01 -5.56 -1.15
C THR A 308 23.86 -4.68 -1.64
N LEU A 309 24.11 -3.41 -1.96
CA LEU A 309 23.08 -2.51 -2.46
C LEU A 309 22.46 -3.00 -3.78
N ILE A 310 23.27 -3.56 -4.69
CA ILE A 310 22.78 -4.14 -5.94
C ILE A 310 21.86 -5.35 -5.66
N VAL A 311 22.27 -6.25 -4.77
CA VAL A 311 21.44 -7.40 -4.37
C VAL A 311 20.15 -6.92 -3.69
N TYR A 312 20.24 -5.87 -2.86
CA TYR A 312 19.08 -5.27 -2.20
C TYR A 312 18.09 -4.65 -3.18
N TYR A 313 18.55 -3.99 -4.26
CA TYR A 313 17.66 -3.56 -5.34
C TYR A 313 16.94 -4.73 -6.00
N GLY A 314 17.62 -5.87 -6.18
CA GLY A 314 16.99 -7.12 -6.62
C GLY A 314 15.85 -7.54 -5.68
N LEU A 315 16.07 -7.50 -4.36
CA LEU A 315 15.04 -7.78 -3.36
C LEU A 315 13.86 -6.81 -3.42
N ILE A 316 14.11 -5.51 -3.60
CA ILE A 316 13.05 -4.51 -3.77
C ILE A 316 12.17 -4.86 -4.98
N ILE A 317 12.78 -5.17 -6.12
CA ILE A 317 12.07 -5.53 -7.35
C ILE A 317 11.24 -6.81 -7.14
N ILE A 318 11.84 -7.85 -6.54
CA ILE A 318 11.17 -9.11 -6.21
C ILE A 318 9.95 -8.86 -5.32
N THR A 319 10.08 -8.07 -4.27
CA THR A 319 8.98 -7.74 -3.34
C THR A 319 7.85 -6.98 -4.05
N ILE A 320 8.18 -5.99 -4.89
CA ILE A 320 7.18 -5.24 -5.66
C ILE A 320 6.44 -6.18 -6.61
N MET A 321 7.15 -7.07 -7.32
CA MET A 321 6.53 -8.06 -8.20
C MET A 321 5.62 -9.02 -7.44
N ALA A 322 6.06 -9.47 -6.26
CA ALA A 322 5.31 -10.38 -5.41
C ALA A 322 3.95 -9.78 -4.99
N VAL A 323 3.97 -8.53 -4.53
CA VAL A 323 2.75 -7.80 -4.11
C VAL A 323 1.84 -7.52 -5.32
N ARG A 324 2.40 -7.03 -6.43
CA ARG A 324 1.61 -6.56 -7.58
C ARG A 324 1.00 -7.68 -8.43
N TYR A 325 1.75 -8.76 -8.66
CA TYR A 325 1.38 -9.75 -9.66
C TYR A 325 1.07 -11.13 -9.09
N SER A 326 1.50 -11.40 -7.86
CA SER A 326 1.46 -12.74 -7.29
C SER A 326 0.66 -12.84 -6.01
N GLY A 327 0.14 -11.72 -5.49
CA GLY A 327 -0.73 -11.71 -4.31
C GLY A 327 0.02 -11.93 -3.01
N LEU A 328 1.29 -11.48 -2.91
CA LEU A 328 1.98 -11.46 -1.61
C LEU A 328 1.17 -10.65 -0.60
N GLY A 329 0.89 -11.24 0.56
CA GLY A 329 -0.03 -10.70 1.58
C GLY A 329 -1.42 -11.35 1.56
N LYS A 330 -1.75 -12.14 0.53
CA LYS A 330 -2.97 -12.96 0.44
C LYS A 330 -2.78 -14.37 0.99
N ASP A 331 -3.88 -15.00 1.40
CA ASP A 331 -3.91 -16.39 1.80
C ASP A 331 -3.62 -17.33 0.62
N ILE A 332 -2.86 -18.40 0.90
CA ILE A 332 -2.38 -19.34 -0.09
C ILE A 332 -3.51 -20.12 -0.78
N SER A 333 -4.63 -20.36 -0.09
CA SER A 333 -5.78 -21.08 -0.62
C SER A 333 -6.48 -20.29 -1.74
N ILE A 334 -6.44 -18.95 -1.67
CA ILE A 334 -7.06 -18.11 -2.69
C ILE A 334 -6.17 -17.82 -3.88
N VAL A 335 -4.86 -17.72 -3.67
CA VAL A 335 -3.93 -17.67 -4.80
C VAL A 335 -4.05 -18.94 -5.66
N LYS A 336 -4.46 -20.09 -5.07
CA LYS A 336 -4.82 -21.31 -5.84
C LYS A 336 -6.10 -21.14 -6.66
N THR A 337 -7.16 -20.62 -6.06
CA THR A 337 -8.48 -20.55 -6.72
C THR A 337 -8.58 -19.42 -7.74
N GLU A 338 -7.86 -18.30 -7.54
CA GLU A 338 -7.92 -17.14 -8.43
C GLU A 338 -7.20 -17.34 -9.76
N HIS A 339 -6.29 -18.33 -9.89
CA HIS A 339 -5.71 -18.95 -11.10
C HIS A 339 -4.52 -19.82 -10.64
N ASN A 340 -4.51 -21.13 -10.93
CA ASN A 340 -3.41 -22.04 -10.53
C ASN A 340 -2.01 -21.53 -10.95
N ASP A 341 -1.91 -20.82 -12.09
CA ASP A 341 -0.66 -20.26 -12.58
C ASP A 341 -0.08 -19.19 -11.64
N LYS A 342 -0.94 -18.36 -10.99
CA LYS A 342 -0.50 -17.29 -10.09
C LYS A 342 0.20 -17.83 -8.85
N LEU A 343 -0.23 -18.98 -8.32
CA LEU A 343 0.43 -19.58 -7.17
C LEU A 343 1.84 -20.05 -7.53
N GLY A 344 2.00 -20.72 -8.67
CA GLY A 344 3.32 -21.15 -9.14
C GLY A 344 4.25 -19.95 -9.33
N HIS A 345 3.74 -18.84 -9.88
CA HIS A 345 4.49 -17.58 -9.99
C HIS A 345 4.86 -17.00 -8.62
N LEU A 346 3.92 -16.91 -7.67
CA LEU A 346 4.20 -16.43 -6.31
C LEU A 346 5.31 -17.25 -5.65
N MET A 347 5.24 -18.58 -5.77
CA MET A 347 6.20 -19.46 -5.14
C MET A 347 7.58 -19.39 -5.78
N LYS A 348 7.66 -19.17 -7.10
CA LYS A 348 8.94 -18.86 -7.77
C LYS A 348 9.55 -17.55 -7.27
N ILE A 349 8.72 -16.51 -7.11
CA ILE A 349 9.17 -15.21 -6.60
C ILE A 349 9.63 -15.33 -5.15
N LEU A 350 8.88 -16.04 -4.30
CA LEU A 350 9.28 -16.29 -2.90
C LEU A 350 10.55 -17.13 -2.80
N PHE A 351 10.73 -18.11 -3.69
CA PHE A 351 11.97 -18.87 -3.77
C PHE A 351 13.17 -17.98 -4.11
N ALA A 352 13.02 -17.12 -5.13
CA ALA A 352 14.05 -16.13 -5.49
C ALA A 352 14.31 -15.11 -4.37
N PHE A 353 13.26 -14.70 -3.65
CA PHE A 353 13.36 -13.82 -2.48
C PHE A 353 14.23 -14.43 -1.39
N CYS A 354 13.99 -15.70 -1.03
CA CYS A 354 14.72 -16.37 0.03
C CYS A 354 16.23 -16.43 -0.26
N ILE A 355 16.59 -16.81 -1.48
CA ILE A 355 17.99 -16.85 -1.93
C ILE A 355 18.59 -15.44 -1.88
N SER A 356 17.93 -14.46 -2.52
CA SER A 356 18.44 -13.08 -2.57
C SER A 356 18.62 -12.48 -1.16
N TYR A 357 17.75 -12.84 -0.21
CA TYR A 357 17.81 -12.42 1.18
C TYR A 357 19.05 -12.98 1.89
N GLY A 358 19.36 -14.27 1.73
CA GLY A 358 20.53 -14.87 2.35
C GLY A 358 21.83 -14.22 1.86
N PHE A 359 21.93 -13.97 0.55
CA PHE A 359 23.04 -13.18 -0.02
C PHE A 359 23.13 -11.77 0.56
N ALA A 360 22.03 -11.01 0.57
CA ALA A 360 22.03 -9.64 1.10
C ALA A 360 22.45 -9.59 2.57
N SER A 361 21.90 -10.50 3.39
CA SER A 361 22.19 -10.60 4.83
C SER A 361 23.65 -10.95 5.11
N ALA A 362 24.23 -11.88 4.34
CA ALA A 362 25.62 -12.27 4.52
C ALA A 362 26.58 -11.15 4.07
N LEU A 363 26.34 -10.55 2.91
CA LEU A 363 27.20 -9.53 2.33
C LEU A 363 27.27 -8.27 3.20
N ILE A 364 26.14 -7.80 3.75
CA ILE A 364 26.14 -6.61 4.62
C ILE A 364 26.92 -6.85 5.91
N LYS A 365 26.75 -8.02 6.54
CA LYS A 365 27.47 -8.42 7.75
C LYS A 365 28.98 -8.47 7.48
N LEU A 366 29.39 -9.07 6.36
CA LEU A 366 30.78 -9.12 5.96
C LEU A 366 31.35 -7.73 5.65
N ALA A 367 30.58 -6.85 4.99
CA ALA A 367 30.99 -5.47 4.74
C ALA A 367 31.30 -4.71 6.06
N VAL A 368 30.41 -4.84 7.05
CA VAL A 368 30.57 -4.22 8.37
C VAL A 368 31.76 -4.80 9.13
N LEU A 369 31.93 -6.13 9.12
CA LEU A 369 33.04 -6.79 9.79
C LEU A 369 34.41 -6.39 9.19
N VAL A 370 34.51 -6.32 7.86
CA VAL A 370 35.71 -5.85 7.16
C VAL A 370 35.98 -4.37 7.49
N PHE A 371 34.93 -3.56 7.58
CA PHE A 371 35.05 -2.16 8.01
C PHE A 371 35.61 -2.05 9.44
N TYR A 372 35.11 -2.84 10.39
CA TYR A 372 35.63 -2.85 11.76
C TYR A 372 37.07 -3.34 11.85
N TRP A 373 37.40 -4.40 11.11
CA TRP A 373 38.77 -4.91 11.02
C TRP A 373 39.76 -3.85 10.53
N ARG A 374 39.33 -3.02 9.56
CA ARG A 374 40.14 -1.92 9.01
C ARG A 374 40.23 -0.72 9.95
N LEU A 375 39.15 -0.42 10.68
CA LEU A 375 39.06 0.77 11.54
C LEU A 375 39.82 0.59 12.87
N PHE A 376 39.75 -0.59 13.48
CA PHE A 376 40.34 -0.87 14.78
C PHE A 376 41.49 -1.88 14.66
N PRO A 377 42.75 -1.44 14.80
CA PRO A 377 43.89 -2.33 14.69
C PRO A 377 44.18 -3.14 15.98
N THR A 378 43.17 -3.41 16.82
CA THR A 378 43.33 -4.18 18.06
C THR A 378 43.22 -5.68 17.81
N TRP A 379 44.00 -6.48 18.54
CA TRP A 379 44.00 -7.93 18.37
C TRP A 379 42.64 -8.57 18.73
N MET A 380 41.93 -7.98 19.70
CA MET A 380 40.59 -8.41 20.11
C MET A 380 39.60 -8.25 18.96
N VAL A 381 39.46 -7.03 18.39
CA VAL A 381 38.55 -6.78 17.27
C VAL A 381 38.89 -7.65 16.06
N ARG A 382 40.18 -7.84 15.75
CA ARG A 382 40.57 -8.72 14.64
C ARG A 382 40.13 -10.17 14.89
N THR A 383 40.34 -10.68 16.09
CA THR A 383 39.94 -12.05 16.43
C THR A 383 38.41 -12.20 16.38
N GLU A 384 37.68 -11.26 16.98
CA GLU A 384 36.21 -11.25 16.98
C GLU A 384 35.63 -11.13 15.56
N THR A 385 36.21 -10.29 14.71
CA THR A 385 35.78 -10.16 13.31
C THR A 385 36.02 -11.42 12.48
N TYR A 386 37.13 -12.14 12.69
CA TYR A 386 37.34 -13.44 12.03
C TYR A 386 36.35 -14.50 12.52
N VAL A 387 36.10 -14.56 13.83
CA VAL A 387 35.13 -15.51 14.41
C VAL A 387 33.73 -15.23 13.86
N LEU A 388 33.24 -13.99 13.97
CA LEU A 388 31.92 -13.62 13.47
C LEU A 388 31.82 -13.73 11.95
N GLY A 389 32.90 -13.43 11.21
CA GLY A 389 32.96 -13.61 9.76
C GLY A 389 32.82 -15.08 9.36
N SER A 390 33.52 -15.98 10.06
CA SER A 390 33.43 -17.42 9.83
C SER A 390 32.02 -17.96 10.16
N MET A 391 31.41 -17.49 11.25
CA MET A 391 30.03 -17.83 11.61
C MET A 391 29.03 -17.34 10.57
N CYS A 392 29.21 -16.12 10.06
CA CYS A 392 28.36 -15.53 9.02
C CYS A 392 28.42 -16.35 7.72
N VAL A 393 29.63 -16.71 7.26
CA VAL A 393 29.81 -17.54 6.07
C VAL A 393 29.23 -18.95 6.27
N GLY A 394 29.45 -19.56 7.44
CA GLY A 394 28.87 -20.86 7.78
C GLY A 394 27.34 -20.84 7.79
N TRP A 395 26.75 -19.81 8.40
CA TRP A 395 25.30 -19.59 8.39
C TRP A 395 24.77 -19.40 6.97
N PHE A 396 25.42 -18.57 6.16
CA PHE A 396 25.05 -18.33 4.76
C PHE A 396 25.02 -19.63 3.96
N ILE A 397 26.08 -20.43 4.02
CA ILE A 397 26.16 -21.71 3.29
C ILE A 397 25.02 -22.64 3.74
N ALA A 398 24.79 -22.76 5.05
CA ALA A 398 23.73 -23.61 5.58
C ALA A 398 22.33 -23.13 5.16
N PHE A 399 22.07 -21.83 5.27
CA PHE A 399 20.79 -21.22 4.92
C PHE A 399 20.48 -21.35 3.42
N GLU A 400 21.44 -21.05 2.55
CA GLU A 400 21.26 -21.18 1.10
C GLU A 400 21.07 -22.64 0.68
N THR A 401 21.86 -23.55 1.23
CA THR A 401 21.73 -24.99 0.92
C THR A 401 20.32 -25.47 1.25
N VAL A 402 19.79 -25.14 2.43
CA VAL A 402 18.43 -25.56 2.80
C VAL A 402 17.38 -24.80 1.98
N SER A 403 17.58 -23.53 1.66
CA SER A 403 16.63 -22.74 0.85
C SER A 403 16.51 -23.28 -0.57
N VAL A 404 17.63 -23.66 -1.21
CA VAL A 404 17.64 -24.27 -2.55
C VAL A 404 17.06 -25.68 -2.51
N PHE A 405 17.44 -26.49 -1.52
CA PHE A 405 17.03 -27.91 -1.42
C PHE A 405 15.86 -28.12 -0.44
N GLN A 406 15.00 -27.11 -0.25
CA GLN A 406 13.88 -27.17 0.69
C GLN A 406 12.81 -28.22 0.33
N CYS A 407 12.79 -28.68 -0.93
CA CYS A 407 11.88 -29.70 -1.43
C CYS A 407 12.62 -30.77 -2.24
N LYS A 408 12.06 -31.98 -2.25
CA LYS A 408 12.51 -33.10 -3.07
C LYS A 408 11.32 -33.62 -3.91
N PRO A 409 11.33 -33.44 -5.24
CA PRO A 409 12.30 -32.70 -6.06
C PRO A 409 12.24 -31.18 -5.81
N VAL A 410 13.31 -30.44 -6.14
CA VAL A 410 13.38 -28.97 -5.92
C VAL A 410 12.23 -28.24 -6.61
N ALA A 411 11.81 -28.70 -7.80
CA ALA A 411 10.71 -28.11 -8.55
C ALA A 411 9.37 -28.12 -7.79
N LEU A 412 9.19 -29.01 -6.81
CA LEU A 412 8.03 -29.03 -5.92
C LEU A 412 7.89 -27.74 -5.09
N ALA A 413 8.96 -26.95 -4.97
CA ALA A 413 8.90 -25.65 -4.31
C ALA A 413 7.94 -24.67 -4.98
N TRP A 414 7.69 -24.81 -6.28
CA TRP A 414 6.79 -23.95 -7.07
C TRP A 414 5.79 -24.69 -7.96
N ASP A 415 6.00 -25.98 -8.20
CA ASP A 415 5.10 -26.83 -8.98
C ASP A 415 4.49 -27.91 -8.08
N PHE A 416 3.25 -27.67 -7.65
CA PHE A 416 2.52 -28.56 -6.76
C PHE A 416 1.90 -29.77 -7.46
N THR A 417 2.08 -29.92 -8.77
CA THR A 417 1.61 -31.11 -9.51
C THR A 417 2.55 -32.31 -9.34
N LEU A 418 3.78 -32.07 -8.86
CA LEU A 418 4.78 -33.08 -8.63
C LEU A 418 4.54 -33.79 -7.28
N GLU A 419 4.83 -35.08 -7.22
CA GLU A 419 4.88 -35.81 -5.95
C GLU A 419 6.21 -35.60 -5.25
N GLY A 420 6.17 -35.48 -3.92
CA GLY A 420 7.38 -35.37 -3.12
C GLY A 420 7.13 -34.78 -1.74
N THR A 421 8.21 -34.35 -1.10
CA THR A 421 8.17 -33.80 0.26
C THR A 421 8.97 -32.52 0.36
N CYS A 422 8.46 -31.56 1.13
CA CYS A 422 9.15 -30.33 1.49
C CYS A 422 9.37 -30.25 3.00
N ILE A 423 10.37 -29.48 3.41
CA ILE A 423 10.55 -29.12 4.82
C ILE A 423 9.42 -28.20 5.30
N ASN A 424 9.24 -28.12 6.62
CA ASN A 424 8.36 -27.11 7.21
C ASN A 424 9.04 -25.73 7.10
N LYS A 425 8.62 -24.94 6.10
CA LYS A 425 9.18 -23.62 5.80
C LYS A 425 9.04 -22.64 6.98
N ALA A 426 7.86 -22.60 7.63
CA ALA A 426 7.61 -21.69 8.75
C ALA A 426 8.56 -21.99 9.93
N LEU A 427 8.69 -23.28 10.29
CA LEU A 427 9.60 -23.69 11.35
C LEU A 427 11.07 -23.45 10.96
N PHE A 428 11.43 -23.64 9.69
CA PHE A 428 12.77 -23.34 9.18
C PHE A 428 13.11 -21.85 9.34
N PHE A 429 12.25 -20.93 8.89
CA PHE A 429 12.49 -19.50 9.04
C PHE A 429 12.56 -19.08 10.51
N LEU A 430 11.61 -19.53 11.33
CA LEU A 430 11.60 -19.24 12.77
C LEU A 430 12.91 -19.65 13.45
N ARG A 431 13.43 -20.84 13.14
CA ARG A 431 14.69 -21.34 13.71
C ARG A 431 15.91 -20.60 13.20
N ASN A 432 15.89 -20.08 11.97
CA ASN A 432 16.99 -19.31 11.39
C ASN A 432 17.01 -17.84 11.84
N SER A 433 15.85 -17.27 12.18
CA SER A 433 15.76 -15.91 12.70
C SER A 433 16.58 -15.72 13.98
N ILE A 434 16.64 -16.73 14.85
CA ILE A 434 17.37 -16.68 16.13
C ILE A 434 18.89 -16.50 15.93
N PRO A 435 19.62 -17.42 15.26
CA PRO A 435 21.06 -17.24 15.07
C PRO A 435 21.39 -16.01 14.21
N ASN A 436 20.55 -15.65 13.22
CA ASN A 436 20.75 -14.43 12.45
C ASN A 436 20.70 -13.18 13.36
N PHE A 437 19.67 -13.07 14.19
CA PHE A 437 19.52 -11.97 15.15
C PHE A 437 20.69 -11.91 16.16
N VAL A 438 21.11 -13.05 16.69
CA VAL A 438 22.25 -13.11 17.63
C VAL A 438 23.54 -12.62 16.97
N MET A 439 23.78 -13.00 15.70
CA MET A 439 24.93 -12.49 14.96
C MET A 439 24.84 -10.99 14.70
N ASP A 440 23.67 -10.47 14.33
CA ASP A 440 23.46 -9.03 14.13
C ASP A 440 23.77 -8.24 15.42
N LEU A 441 23.28 -8.71 16.57
CA LEU A 441 23.57 -8.10 17.87
C LEU A 441 25.07 -8.15 18.21
N ALA A 442 25.73 -9.29 17.97
CA ALA A 442 27.16 -9.44 18.23
C ALA A 442 28.01 -8.48 17.38
N ILE A 443 27.66 -8.32 16.09
CA ILE A 443 28.34 -7.39 15.18
C ILE A 443 28.17 -5.95 15.67
N VAL A 444 26.96 -5.54 16.04
CA VAL A 444 26.69 -4.16 16.51
C VAL A 444 27.41 -3.86 17.83
N ILE A 445 27.51 -4.84 18.74
CA ILE A 445 28.18 -4.67 20.05
C ILE A 445 29.70 -4.58 19.93
N LEU A 446 30.29 -5.25 18.94
CA LEU A 446 31.74 -5.37 18.76
C LEU A 446 32.50 -4.03 18.95
N PRO A 447 32.18 -2.95 18.22
CA PRO A 447 32.93 -1.69 18.35
C PRO A 447 32.63 -0.93 19.64
N ILE A 448 31.52 -1.22 20.34
CA ILE A 448 31.10 -0.44 21.53
C ILE A 448 32.15 -0.53 22.64
N ARG A 449 32.73 -1.71 22.85
CA ARG A 449 33.78 -1.90 23.87
C ARG A 449 34.97 -0.98 23.62
N GLU A 450 35.47 -0.93 22.39
CA GLU A 450 36.61 -0.09 22.01
C GLU A 450 36.26 1.41 22.09
N LEU A 451 35.04 1.78 21.69
CA LEU A 451 34.57 3.17 21.72
C LEU A 451 34.33 3.71 23.13
N LEU A 452 34.06 2.85 24.12
CA LEU A 452 33.97 3.24 25.52
C LEU A 452 35.35 3.52 26.13
N LEU A 453 36.38 2.84 25.63
CA LEU A 453 37.78 3.02 26.04
C LEU A 453 38.40 4.28 25.41
N LEU A 454 38.00 4.65 24.18
CA LEU A 454 38.41 5.91 23.56
C LEU A 454 37.50 7.08 23.99
N ARG A 455 38.08 8.16 24.55
CA ARG A 455 37.40 9.45 24.79
C ARG A 455 36.99 10.12 23.46
N ILE A 456 35.88 9.68 22.86
CA ILE A 456 35.40 10.19 21.58
C ILE A 456 34.25 11.19 21.77
N LEU A 457 34.23 12.24 20.95
CA LEU A 457 33.21 13.28 20.87
C LEU A 457 31.78 12.71 20.72
N ARG A 458 30.82 13.36 21.41
CA ARG A 458 29.41 12.94 21.56
C ARG A 458 28.67 12.67 20.23
N TRP A 459 29.05 13.32 19.13
CA TRP A 459 28.42 13.12 17.81
C TRP A 459 28.72 11.76 17.17
N LYS A 460 29.91 11.17 17.42
CA LYS A 460 30.21 9.81 16.97
C LYS A 460 29.41 8.77 17.76
N LYS A 461 29.07 9.06 19.03
CA LYS A 461 28.18 8.22 19.86
C LYS A 461 26.73 8.22 19.36
N ALA A 462 26.26 9.33 18.79
CA ALA A 462 24.90 9.44 18.23
C ALA A 462 24.69 8.56 16.98
N GLY A 463 25.72 8.40 16.13
CA GLY A 463 25.66 7.49 14.97
C GLY A 463 25.44 6.02 15.37
N PHE A 464 25.98 5.58 16.51
CA PHE A 464 25.77 4.23 17.03
C PHE A 464 24.37 4.04 17.64
N ALA A 465 23.81 5.07 18.27
CA ALA A 465 22.41 5.04 18.70
C ALA A 465 21.46 4.91 17.51
N GLY A 466 21.76 5.57 16.38
CA GLY A 466 21.02 5.40 15.12
C GLY A 466 21.12 3.98 14.55
N LEU A 467 22.29 3.32 14.64
CA LEU A 467 22.47 1.94 14.19
C LEU A 467 21.66 0.93 15.02
N PHE A 468 21.53 1.16 16.34
CA PHE A 468 20.67 0.35 17.22
C PHE A 468 19.18 0.51 16.90
N LEU A 469 18.76 1.71 16.48
CA LEU A 469 17.38 1.98 16.09
C LEU A 469 17.04 1.38 14.71
N LEU A 470 18.04 1.23 13.82
CA LEU A 470 17.85 0.70 12.46
C LEU A 470 18.05 -0.82 12.35
N GLY A 471 18.80 -1.45 13.26
CA GLY A 471 19.04 -2.90 13.28
C GLY A 471 17.92 -3.73 13.93
N GLY A 472 16.79 -3.11 14.29
CA GLY A 472 15.67 -3.73 15.01
C GLY A 472 14.38 -3.83 14.20
N SER A 473 14.46 -3.91 12.86
CA SER A 473 13.31 -4.08 11.95
C SER A 473 13.37 -5.39 11.19
#